data_AF-A0A7X2P1K5-F1
#
_entry.id   AF-A0A7X2P1K5-F1
#
_cell.length_a   1.000
_cell.length_b   1.000
_cell.length_c   1.000
_cell.angle_alpha   90.00
_cell.angle_beta   90.00
_cell.angle_gamma   90.00
#
_symmetry.space_group_name_H-M   'P 1'
#
loop_
_entity.id
_entity.type
_entity.pdbx_description
1 polymer ?
#
loop_
_entity_poly.entity_id
_entity_poly.type
_entity_poly.pdbx_seq_one_letter_code
_entity_poly.pdbx_strand_id
1 'polypeptide(L)'
;MDKRRTAVNIGCICLIFLFIFGFYKCIQWDNTSRREQEEAKEQKELDEKAADEKAYEQAKEYMENYRISLQKKMRAAGIEDLRVCYEQYNQRTYSDTYNFLDDDSDYQYFYYELSYYCDSIDSIFEEATKDGNYDPFVELLKEECKVKDQRPVERDGFYKIFVGDRKYAVKINERDPEGELTISREYGVYYRIEQGEDGYELYTNRGKIYPEEEKNGSGSGNSGSASGDAGGSGSGSFYGDAGGSGSDSFSGHSGGSGSLKKTDPYDVDDYDDPDDFAEEWAEEFGDDDYDDGYDDAYDYWEEEYDD
;
A
#
# COMPACT_ATOMS: atom_id res chain seq x y z
N MET A 1 -45.45 -74.63 28.36
CA MET A 1 -45.60 -73.34 27.65
C MET A 1 -44.25 -72.79 27.17
N ASP A 2 -43.16 -73.55 27.36
CA ASP A 2 -41.80 -73.01 27.39
C ASP A 2 -41.15 -72.94 26.00
N LYS A 3 -41.41 -73.91 25.12
CA LYS A 3 -40.84 -73.95 23.76
C LYS A 3 -41.23 -72.75 22.89
N ARG A 4 -42.47 -72.25 23.01
CA ARG A 4 -42.94 -71.07 22.26
C ARG A 4 -42.27 -69.78 22.78
N ARG A 5 -42.07 -69.67 24.10
CA ARG A 5 -41.38 -68.54 24.73
C ARG A 5 -39.89 -68.50 24.36
N THR A 6 -39.24 -69.66 24.33
CA THR A 6 -37.85 -69.80 23.86
C THR A 6 -37.69 -69.43 22.39
N ALA A 7 -38.60 -69.87 21.51
CA ALA A 7 -38.56 -69.54 20.08
C ALA A 7 -38.76 -68.03 19.82
N VAL A 8 -39.69 -67.38 20.55
CA VAL A 8 -39.88 -65.92 20.47
C VAL A 8 -38.64 -65.18 20.99
N ASN A 9 -38.04 -65.61 22.10
CA ASN A 9 -36.82 -65.00 22.63
C ASN A 9 -35.64 -65.14 21.66
N ILE A 10 -35.47 -66.31 21.02
CA ILE A 10 -34.42 -66.51 20.00
C ILE A 10 -34.68 -65.59 18.78
N GLY A 11 -35.93 -65.49 18.32
CA GLY A 11 -36.30 -64.57 17.25
C GLY A 11 -36.01 -63.10 17.58
N CYS A 12 -36.34 -62.66 18.80
CA CYS A 12 -36.02 -61.31 19.27
C CYS A 12 -34.51 -61.06 19.35
N ILE A 13 -33.74 -62.04 19.85
CA ILE A 13 -32.27 -61.94 19.91
C ILE A 13 -31.68 -61.84 18.49
N CYS A 14 -32.13 -62.66 17.55
CA CYS A 14 -31.69 -62.59 16.15
C CYS A 14 -32.01 -61.23 15.50
N LEU A 15 -33.19 -60.66 15.75
CA LEU A 15 -33.55 -59.34 15.26
C LEU A 15 -32.64 -58.24 15.84
N ILE A 16 -32.33 -58.30 17.14
CA ILE A 16 -31.42 -57.36 17.79
C ILE A 16 -30.02 -57.44 17.15
N PHE A 17 -29.49 -58.64 16.89
CA PHE A 17 -28.20 -58.80 16.23
C PHE A 17 -28.17 -58.24 14.81
N LEU A 18 -29.24 -58.43 14.03
CA LEU A 18 -29.35 -57.87 12.68
C LEU A 18 -29.41 -56.34 12.70
N PHE A 19 -30.14 -55.76 13.67
CA PHE A 19 -30.15 -54.32 13.88
C PHE A 19 -28.77 -53.79 14.25
N ILE A 20 -28.08 -54.39 15.23
CA ILE A 20 -26.74 -53.97 15.64
C ILE A 20 -25.74 -54.08 14.47
N PHE A 21 -25.80 -55.15 13.68
CA PHE A 21 -24.94 -55.31 12.51
C PHE A 21 -25.23 -54.28 11.42
N GLY A 22 -26.51 -53.97 11.17
CA GLY A 22 -26.93 -52.91 10.26
C GLY A 22 -26.42 -51.54 10.69
N PHE A 23 -26.59 -51.19 11.97
CA PHE A 23 -26.06 -49.94 12.53
C PHE A 23 -24.53 -49.87 12.44
N TYR A 24 -23.82 -50.95 12.74
CA TYR A 24 -22.37 -51.01 12.58
C TYR A 24 -21.94 -50.74 11.13
N LYS A 25 -22.65 -51.30 10.15
CA LYS A 25 -22.37 -51.05 8.73
C LYS A 25 -22.67 -49.60 8.32
N CYS A 26 -23.74 -49.01 8.82
CA CYS A 26 -24.03 -47.59 8.59
C CYS A 26 -22.93 -46.68 9.17
N ILE A 27 -22.48 -46.94 10.40
CA ILE A 27 -21.40 -46.16 11.04
C ILE A 27 -20.07 -46.31 10.27
N GLN A 28 -19.74 -47.50 9.77
CA GLN A 28 -18.55 -47.68 8.94
C GLN A 28 -18.62 -46.88 7.64
N TRP A 29 -19.77 -46.87 6.99
CA TRP A 29 -19.96 -46.13 5.74
C TRP A 29 -19.91 -44.62 5.96
N ASP A 30 -20.57 -44.12 7.00
CA ASP A 30 -20.55 -42.71 7.39
C ASP A 30 -19.12 -42.20 7.67
N ASN A 31 -18.35 -42.97 8.45
CA ASN A 31 -16.95 -42.64 8.71
C ASN A 31 -16.07 -42.66 7.44
N THR A 32 -16.32 -43.60 6.52
CA THR A 32 -15.56 -43.67 5.26
C THR A 32 -15.91 -42.49 4.35
N SER A 33 -17.20 -42.17 4.24
CA SER A 33 -17.67 -41.03 3.45
C SER A 33 -17.17 -39.70 4.00
N ARG A 34 -17.11 -39.54 5.33
CA ARG A 34 -16.54 -38.35 5.96
C ARG A 34 -15.05 -38.22 5.65
N ARG A 35 -14.30 -39.31 5.74
CA ARG A 35 -12.87 -39.31 5.40
C ARG A 35 -12.65 -38.97 3.92
N GLU A 36 -13.43 -39.53 3.01
CA GLU A 36 -13.35 -39.18 1.57
C GLU A 36 -13.67 -37.70 1.31
N GLN A 37 -14.60 -37.11 2.07
CA GLN A 37 -14.89 -35.67 1.99
C GLN A 37 -13.75 -34.82 2.55
N GLU A 38 -13.14 -35.23 3.67
CA GLU A 38 -11.96 -34.57 4.26
C GLU A 38 -10.77 -34.63 3.30
N GLU A 39 -10.44 -35.80 2.75
CA GLU A 39 -9.38 -35.99 1.75
C GLU A 39 -9.64 -35.15 0.49
N ALA A 40 -10.89 -35.07 0.01
CA ALA A 40 -11.25 -34.25 -1.14
C ALA A 40 -11.15 -32.74 -0.85
N LYS A 41 -11.47 -32.32 0.38
CA LYS A 41 -11.33 -30.92 0.81
C LYS A 41 -9.86 -30.53 0.92
N GLU A 42 -9.05 -31.38 1.54
CA GLU A 42 -7.60 -31.18 1.67
C GLU A 42 -6.92 -31.12 0.30
N GLN A 43 -7.25 -32.05 -0.61
CA GLN A 43 -6.72 -32.03 -1.97
C GLN A 43 -7.12 -30.75 -2.71
N LYS A 44 -8.37 -30.32 -2.57
CA LYS A 44 -8.86 -29.08 -3.19
C LYS A 44 -8.09 -27.86 -2.66
N GLU A 45 -7.86 -27.78 -1.36
CA GLU A 45 -7.09 -26.70 -0.73
C GLU A 45 -5.63 -26.67 -1.21
N LEU A 46 -5.00 -27.85 -1.33
CA LEU A 46 -3.66 -27.99 -1.90
C LEU A 46 -3.60 -27.54 -3.37
N ASP A 47 -4.59 -27.92 -4.17
CA ASP A 47 -4.67 -27.52 -5.58
C ASP A 47 -4.89 -26.01 -5.73
N GLU A 48 -5.70 -25.40 -4.85
CA GLU A 48 -5.91 -23.95 -4.82
C GLU A 48 -4.63 -23.19 -4.42
N LYS A 49 -3.92 -23.65 -3.37
CA LYS A 49 -2.65 -23.06 -2.95
C LYS A 49 -1.58 -23.16 -4.05
N ALA A 50 -1.50 -24.30 -4.73
CA ALA A 50 -0.59 -24.49 -5.85
C ALA A 50 -0.95 -23.59 -7.05
N ALA A 51 -2.24 -23.32 -7.26
CA ALA A 51 -2.70 -22.39 -8.30
C ALA A 51 -2.32 -20.94 -7.97
N ASP A 52 -2.49 -20.52 -6.70
CA ASP A 52 -2.12 -19.19 -6.23
C ASP A 52 -0.61 -18.96 -6.35
N GLU A 53 0.23 -19.92 -5.92
CA GLU A 53 1.69 -19.86 -6.06
C GLU A 53 2.11 -19.75 -7.53
N LYS A 54 1.50 -20.56 -8.41
CA LYS A 54 1.79 -20.52 -9.85
C LYS A 54 1.35 -19.22 -10.51
N ALA A 55 0.25 -18.61 -10.05
CA ALA A 55 -0.21 -17.32 -10.54
C ALA A 55 0.72 -16.20 -10.08
N TYR A 56 1.18 -16.27 -8.83
CA TYR A 56 2.13 -15.32 -8.26
C TYR A 56 3.47 -15.31 -9.00
N GLU A 57 4.03 -16.48 -9.31
CA GLU A 57 5.27 -16.56 -10.08
C GLU A 57 5.12 -16.02 -11.51
N GLN A 58 3.97 -16.26 -12.16
CA GLN A 58 3.67 -15.65 -13.47
C GLN A 58 3.53 -14.12 -13.38
N ALA A 59 2.93 -13.60 -12.30
CA ALA A 59 2.81 -12.16 -12.08
C ALA A 59 4.18 -11.51 -11.88
N LYS A 60 5.05 -12.12 -11.08
CA LYS A 60 6.44 -11.69 -10.91
C LYS A 60 7.22 -11.68 -12.22
N GLU A 61 7.16 -12.77 -12.98
CA GLU A 61 7.85 -12.87 -14.26
C GLU A 61 7.36 -11.79 -15.24
N TYR A 62 6.05 -11.56 -15.29
CA TYR A 62 5.46 -10.50 -16.09
C TYR A 62 5.97 -9.12 -15.67
N MET A 63 5.94 -8.80 -14.37
CA MET A 63 6.40 -7.51 -13.85
C MET A 63 7.89 -7.27 -14.10
N GLU A 64 8.73 -8.29 -13.93
CA GLU A 64 10.16 -8.14 -14.18
C GLU A 64 10.43 -7.88 -15.67
N ASN A 65 9.77 -8.62 -16.57
CA ASN A 65 9.88 -8.39 -18.01
C ASN A 65 9.37 -6.99 -18.42
N TYR A 66 8.25 -6.56 -17.84
CA TYR A 66 7.67 -5.24 -18.05
C TYR A 66 8.66 -4.14 -17.63
N ARG A 67 9.17 -4.23 -16.40
CA ARG A 67 10.14 -3.31 -15.82
C ARG A 67 11.43 -3.22 -16.65
N ILE A 68 12.01 -4.37 -17.06
CA ILE A 68 13.17 -4.42 -17.95
C ILE A 68 12.90 -3.66 -19.26
N SER A 69 11.75 -3.94 -19.87
CA SER A 69 11.36 -3.34 -21.15
C SER A 69 11.16 -1.84 -21.04
N LEU A 70 10.44 -1.37 -20.01
CA LEU A 70 10.20 0.04 -19.75
C LEU A 70 11.52 0.77 -19.47
N GLN A 71 12.35 0.25 -18.56
CA GLN A 71 13.66 0.82 -18.25
C GLN A 71 14.53 0.98 -19.49
N LYS A 72 14.54 -0.02 -20.38
CA LYS A 72 15.31 0.05 -21.63
C LYS A 72 14.81 1.16 -22.55
N LYS A 73 13.50 1.36 -22.66
CA LYS A 73 12.91 2.42 -23.49
C LYS A 73 13.21 3.80 -22.91
N MET A 74 13.06 3.95 -21.59
CA MET A 74 13.32 5.20 -20.88
C MET A 74 14.80 5.60 -21.00
N ARG A 75 15.72 4.67 -20.76
CA ARG A 75 17.16 4.93 -21.00
C ARG A 75 17.51 5.37 -22.42
N ALA A 76 16.71 4.98 -23.41
CA ALA A 76 16.89 5.41 -24.79
C ALA A 76 16.29 6.80 -25.10
N ALA A 77 15.44 7.34 -24.22
CA ALA A 77 14.84 8.66 -24.35
C ALA A 77 15.78 9.77 -23.90
N GLY A 78 16.59 9.56 -22.85
CA GLY A 78 17.72 10.45 -22.58
C GLY A 78 18.47 10.24 -21.27
N ILE A 79 17.94 9.45 -20.33
CA ILE A 79 18.58 9.24 -19.03
C ILE A 79 19.22 7.84 -18.95
N GLU A 80 20.52 7.75 -19.24
CA GLU A 80 21.23 6.46 -19.41
C GLU A 80 21.22 5.54 -18.18
N ASP A 81 21.33 6.10 -16.97
CA ASP A 81 21.39 5.36 -15.71
C ASP A 81 20.02 5.21 -15.02
N LEU A 82 18.93 5.59 -15.69
CA LEU A 82 17.57 5.47 -15.16
C LEU A 82 17.26 4.03 -14.73
N ARG A 83 16.71 3.87 -13.54
CA ARG A 83 16.24 2.60 -12.98
C ARG A 83 14.74 2.68 -12.81
N VAL A 84 14.07 1.63 -13.27
CA VAL A 84 12.65 1.40 -12.97
C VAL A 84 12.60 0.32 -11.92
N CYS A 85 11.99 0.61 -10.78
CA CYS A 85 11.74 -0.32 -9.69
C CYS A 85 10.24 -0.58 -9.58
N TYR A 86 9.87 -1.70 -8.97
CA TYR A 86 8.49 -1.96 -8.59
C TYR A 86 8.41 -2.54 -7.19
N GLU A 87 7.29 -2.31 -6.53
CA GLU A 87 6.96 -2.89 -5.23
C GLU A 87 5.58 -3.54 -5.28
N GLN A 88 5.41 -4.65 -4.58
CA GLN A 88 4.12 -5.34 -4.48
C GLN A 88 3.32 -4.75 -3.32
N TYR A 89 2.05 -4.45 -3.56
CA TYR A 89 1.13 -3.96 -2.54
C TYR A 89 0.07 -5.00 -2.23
N ASN A 90 -0.38 -5.03 -0.98
CA ASN A 90 -1.61 -5.73 -0.62
C ASN A 90 -2.83 -4.88 -1.08
N GLN A 91 -4.00 -5.52 -1.18
CA GLN A 91 -5.22 -4.86 -1.67
C GLN A 91 -5.65 -3.67 -0.80
N ARG A 92 -5.54 -3.77 0.52
CA ARG A 92 -5.97 -2.74 1.47
C ARG A 92 -5.14 -1.47 1.28
N THR A 93 -3.82 -1.59 1.38
CA THR A 93 -2.88 -0.49 1.18
C THR A 93 -3.04 0.12 -0.21
N TYR A 94 -3.25 -0.70 -1.24
CA TYR A 94 -3.48 -0.22 -2.60
C TYR A 94 -4.80 0.58 -2.72
N SER A 95 -5.89 0.07 -2.16
CA SER A 95 -7.20 0.74 -2.14
C SER A 95 -7.13 2.08 -1.40
N ASP A 96 -6.47 2.11 -0.24
CA ASP A 96 -6.32 3.31 0.58
C ASP A 96 -5.48 4.38 -0.14
N THR A 97 -4.42 3.96 -0.84
CA THR A 97 -3.51 4.86 -1.56
C THR A 97 -4.15 5.47 -2.81
N TYR A 98 -4.86 4.66 -3.59
CA TYR A 98 -5.36 5.07 -4.91
C TYR A 98 -6.87 5.33 -4.95
N ASN A 99 -7.56 5.21 -3.81
CA ASN A 99 -9.00 5.37 -3.65
C ASN A 99 -9.80 4.60 -4.71
N PHE A 100 -9.36 3.37 -4.98
CA PHE A 100 -9.88 2.52 -6.04
C PHE A 100 -10.46 1.23 -5.45
N LEU A 101 -11.75 0.99 -5.70
CA LEU A 101 -12.41 -0.28 -5.40
C LEU A 101 -12.49 -1.12 -6.67
N ASP A 102 -11.79 -2.26 -6.72
CA ASP A 102 -11.98 -3.23 -7.78
C ASP A 102 -13.35 -3.90 -7.61
N ASP A 103 -14.31 -3.52 -8.46
CA ASP A 103 -15.67 -4.10 -8.50
C ASP A 103 -15.73 -5.41 -9.31
N ASP A 104 -14.66 -5.80 -10.01
CA ASP A 104 -14.64 -7.01 -10.82
C ASP A 104 -14.28 -8.22 -9.95
N SER A 105 -15.29 -8.76 -9.26
CA SER A 105 -15.19 -9.91 -8.35
C SER A 105 -14.71 -11.21 -9.01
N ASP A 106 -14.55 -11.21 -10.32
CA ASP A 106 -14.16 -12.38 -11.10
C ASP A 106 -12.67 -12.71 -11.00
N TYR A 107 -11.82 -11.78 -10.52
CA TYR A 107 -10.37 -11.95 -10.48
C TYR A 107 -9.80 -11.75 -9.07
N GLN A 108 -8.75 -12.52 -8.77
CA GLN A 108 -7.83 -12.21 -7.69
C GLN A 108 -6.68 -11.36 -8.22
N TYR A 109 -6.39 -10.24 -7.56
CA TYR A 109 -5.46 -9.24 -8.07
C TYR A 109 -4.08 -9.29 -7.40
N PHE A 110 -3.04 -9.08 -8.21
CA PHE A 110 -1.69 -8.74 -7.76
C PHE A 110 -1.43 -7.27 -8.10
N TYR A 111 -1.21 -6.46 -7.07
CA TYR A 111 -1.01 -5.03 -7.20
C TYR A 111 0.46 -4.68 -7.14
N TYR A 112 0.91 -3.84 -8.07
CA TYR A 112 2.28 -3.33 -8.11
C TYR A 112 2.31 -1.83 -8.34
N GLU A 113 3.24 -1.14 -7.68
CA GLU A 113 3.55 0.27 -7.91
C GLU A 113 4.93 0.41 -8.54
N LEU A 114 5.07 1.26 -9.56
CA LEU A 114 6.34 1.59 -10.20
C LEU A 114 6.94 2.87 -9.62
N SER A 115 8.27 2.87 -9.49
CA SER A 115 9.08 4.00 -9.05
C SER A 115 10.29 4.20 -9.94
N TYR A 116 10.69 5.46 -10.16
CA TYR A 116 11.75 5.84 -11.10
C TYR A 116 12.92 6.49 -10.36
N TYR A 117 14.12 5.95 -10.58
CA TYR A 117 15.34 6.43 -9.93
C TYR A 117 16.45 6.74 -10.92
N CYS A 118 17.27 7.73 -10.61
CA CYS A 118 18.44 8.08 -11.40
C CYS A 118 19.51 8.69 -10.49
N ASP A 119 20.73 8.15 -10.51
CA ASP A 119 21.80 8.66 -9.64
C ASP A 119 22.40 9.95 -10.20
N SER A 120 22.41 10.08 -11.53
CA SER A 120 22.96 11.23 -12.24
C SER A 120 22.01 12.43 -12.37
N ILE A 121 20.76 12.33 -11.87
CA ILE A 121 19.70 13.32 -12.18
C ILE A 121 20.05 14.74 -11.73
N ASP A 122 20.73 14.88 -10.59
CA ASP A 122 21.22 16.18 -10.10
C ASP A 122 22.25 16.79 -11.06
N SER A 123 23.17 15.98 -11.57
CA SER A 123 24.20 16.44 -12.51
C SER A 123 23.59 16.82 -13.86
N ILE A 124 22.61 16.04 -14.33
CA ILE A 124 21.85 16.34 -15.55
C ILE A 124 21.10 17.67 -15.37
N PHE A 125 20.43 17.85 -14.23
CA PHE A 125 19.73 19.09 -13.90
C PHE A 125 20.69 20.28 -13.88
N GLU A 126 21.77 20.21 -13.09
CA GLU A 126 22.76 21.30 -12.98
C GLU A 126 23.38 21.69 -14.32
N GLU A 127 23.66 20.72 -15.20
CA GLU A 127 24.20 20.96 -16.53
C GLU A 127 23.16 21.61 -17.45
N ALA A 128 21.93 21.08 -17.47
CA ALA A 128 20.85 21.54 -18.32
C ALA A 128 20.36 22.94 -17.95
N THR A 129 20.46 23.33 -16.67
CA THR A 129 19.97 24.62 -16.15
C THR A 129 21.06 25.63 -15.84
N LYS A 130 22.29 25.39 -16.32
CA LYS A 130 23.49 26.17 -15.94
C LYS A 130 23.42 27.66 -16.29
N ASP A 131 22.67 28.02 -17.33
CA ASP A 131 22.45 29.39 -17.77
C ASP A 131 21.16 30.01 -17.23
N GLY A 132 20.47 29.30 -16.33
CA GLY A 132 19.14 29.67 -15.81
C GLY A 132 17.98 29.28 -16.72
N ASN A 133 18.24 28.60 -17.84
CA ASN A 133 17.20 28.07 -18.72
C ASN A 133 16.81 26.64 -18.29
N TYR A 134 15.53 26.41 -17.96
CA TYR A 134 15.04 25.10 -17.55
C TYR A 134 14.49 24.27 -18.71
N ASP A 135 14.25 24.89 -19.88
CA ASP A 135 13.64 24.22 -21.04
C ASP A 135 14.35 22.91 -21.43
N PRO A 136 15.70 22.82 -21.47
CA PRO A 136 16.37 21.57 -21.85
C PRO A 136 16.06 20.40 -20.90
N PHE A 137 16.00 20.68 -19.59
CA PHE A 137 15.69 19.66 -18.58
C PHE A 137 14.21 19.28 -18.60
N VAL A 138 13.34 20.28 -18.76
CA VAL A 138 11.89 20.09 -18.88
C VAL A 138 11.55 19.25 -20.11
N GLU A 139 12.17 19.51 -21.27
CA GLU A 139 11.99 18.68 -22.48
C GLU A 139 12.50 17.25 -22.29
N LEU A 140 13.63 17.06 -21.60
CA LEU A 140 14.14 15.73 -21.27
C LEU A 140 13.12 14.91 -20.45
N LEU A 141 12.59 15.48 -19.37
CA LEU A 141 11.59 14.81 -18.54
C LEU A 141 10.28 14.56 -19.29
N LYS A 142 9.88 15.44 -20.22
CA LYS A 142 8.71 15.19 -21.10
C LYS A 142 8.91 13.97 -21.97
N GLU A 143 10.08 13.81 -22.58
CA GLU A 143 10.35 12.64 -23.43
C GLU A 143 10.33 11.34 -22.62
N GLU A 144 10.90 11.34 -21.40
CA GLU A 144 10.81 10.20 -20.48
C GLU A 144 9.36 9.91 -20.05
N CYS A 145 8.59 10.96 -19.72
CA CYS A 145 7.17 10.84 -19.36
C CYS A 145 6.34 10.25 -20.51
N LYS A 146 6.58 10.68 -21.76
CA LYS A 146 5.93 10.09 -22.94
C LYS A 146 6.24 8.60 -23.09
N VAL A 147 7.45 8.16 -22.75
CA VAL A 147 7.79 6.73 -22.79
C VAL A 147 7.09 5.97 -21.67
N LYS A 148 7.01 6.55 -20.47
CA LYS A 148 6.22 6.01 -19.34
C LYS A 148 4.76 5.80 -19.73
N ASP A 149 4.15 6.80 -20.35
CA ASP A 149 2.73 6.81 -20.72
C ASP A 149 2.41 5.89 -21.91
N GLN A 150 3.42 5.45 -22.67
CA GLN A 150 3.28 4.42 -23.72
C GLN A 150 3.14 3.00 -23.13
N ARG A 151 2.29 2.85 -22.11
CA ARG A 151 2.00 1.55 -21.52
C ARG A 151 1.36 0.64 -22.57
N PRO A 152 1.77 -0.63 -22.65
CA PRO A 152 0.99 -1.66 -23.33
C PRO A 152 -0.30 -1.86 -22.55
N VAL A 153 -1.34 -1.10 -22.88
CA VAL A 153 -2.66 -1.29 -22.31
C VAL A 153 -3.21 -2.59 -22.91
N GLU A 154 -3.25 -3.68 -22.13
CA GLU A 154 -4.15 -4.79 -22.48
C GLU A 154 -5.57 -4.22 -22.58
N ARG A 155 -6.41 -4.75 -23.47
CA ARG A 155 -7.73 -4.18 -23.83
C ARG A 155 -8.59 -3.76 -22.61
N ASP A 156 -8.38 -4.40 -21.46
CA ASP A 156 -9.14 -4.22 -20.22
C ASP A 156 -8.32 -3.57 -19.06
N GLY A 157 -7.09 -3.10 -19.31
CA GLY A 157 -6.31 -2.32 -18.34
C GLY A 157 -5.46 -3.12 -17.33
N PHE A 158 -5.45 -4.45 -17.40
CA PHE A 158 -4.65 -5.33 -16.53
C PHE A 158 -4.20 -6.58 -17.28
N TYR A 159 -3.10 -7.20 -16.83
CA TYR A 159 -2.57 -8.45 -17.40
C TYR A 159 -3.26 -9.67 -16.80
N LYS A 160 -3.81 -10.55 -17.64
CA LYS A 160 -4.63 -11.70 -17.18
C LYS A 160 -3.82 -12.98 -17.06
N ILE A 161 -4.00 -13.66 -15.93
CA ILE A 161 -3.39 -14.97 -15.65
C ILE A 161 -4.50 -15.98 -15.36
N PHE A 162 -4.44 -17.14 -16.01
CA PHE A 162 -5.41 -18.22 -15.83
C PHE A 162 -4.70 -19.48 -15.34
N VAL A 163 -5.14 -20.01 -14.19
CA VAL A 163 -4.61 -21.24 -13.63
C VAL A 163 -5.78 -22.18 -13.31
N GLY A 164 -6.00 -23.16 -14.19
CA GLY A 164 -7.21 -23.99 -14.13
C GLY A 164 -8.45 -23.14 -14.36
N ASP A 165 -9.41 -23.23 -13.44
CA ASP A 165 -10.64 -22.43 -13.46
C ASP A 165 -10.51 -21.09 -12.71
N ARG A 166 -9.37 -20.84 -12.04
CA ARG A 166 -9.10 -19.61 -11.29
C ARG A 166 -8.56 -18.53 -12.21
N LYS A 167 -9.02 -17.30 -12.00
CA LYS A 167 -8.63 -16.13 -12.78
C LYS A 167 -7.91 -15.13 -11.88
N TYR A 168 -6.76 -14.65 -12.35
CA TYR A 168 -5.95 -13.66 -11.67
C TYR A 168 -5.63 -12.51 -12.61
N ALA A 169 -5.31 -11.35 -12.03
CA ALA A 169 -4.99 -10.15 -12.77
C ALA A 169 -3.79 -9.44 -12.14
N VAL A 170 -2.91 -8.89 -12.98
CA VAL A 170 -1.81 -8.01 -12.53
C VAL A 170 -2.19 -6.57 -12.85
N LYS A 171 -2.22 -5.74 -11.82
CA LYS A 171 -2.54 -4.33 -11.91
C LYS A 171 -1.31 -3.49 -11.56
N ILE A 172 -0.96 -2.59 -12.48
CA ILE A 172 0.23 -1.75 -12.36
C ILE A 172 -0.22 -0.31 -12.17
N ASN A 173 0.16 0.26 -11.03
CA ASN A 173 0.00 1.67 -10.74
C ASN A 173 1.34 2.40 -10.73
N GLU A 174 1.20 3.71 -10.79
CA GLU A 174 2.26 4.67 -10.58
C GLU A 174 1.70 5.74 -9.65
N ARG A 175 2.55 6.29 -8.80
CA ARG A 175 2.24 7.46 -7.99
C ARG A 175 1.85 8.65 -8.85
N ASP A 176 2.54 8.83 -9.98
CA ASP A 176 2.34 9.94 -10.89
C ASP A 176 1.33 9.56 -11.99
N PRO A 177 0.26 10.33 -12.21
CA PRO A 177 -0.69 10.10 -13.29
C PRO A 177 -0.08 10.33 -14.68
N GLU A 178 -0.91 10.15 -15.73
CA GLU A 178 -0.52 10.44 -17.11
C GLU A 178 -0.10 11.91 -17.26
N GLY A 179 0.98 12.16 -17.99
CA GLY A 179 1.53 13.50 -18.17
C GLY A 179 2.42 13.99 -17.02
N GLU A 180 2.54 13.21 -15.95
CA GLU A 180 3.42 13.50 -14.81
C GLU A 180 4.53 12.46 -14.68
N LEU A 181 5.67 12.86 -14.13
CA LEU A 181 6.78 11.93 -13.86
C LEU A 181 7.67 12.47 -12.75
N THR A 182 7.83 11.68 -11.69
CA THR A 182 8.78 11.90 -10.61
C THR A 182 9.98 10.97 -10.78
N ILE A 183 11.17 11.55 -10.93
CA ILE A 183 12.44 10.81 -10.87
C ILE A 183 13.14 11.17 -9.57
N SER A 184 13.41 10.15 -8.75
CA SER A 184 14.03 10.31 -7.45
C SER A 184 15.50 9.86 -7.44
N ARG A 185 16.25 10.40 -6.50
CA ARG A 185 17.49 9.81 -6.02
C ARG A 185 17.18 8.93 -4.81
N GLU A 186 18.03 7.94 -4.56
CA GLU A 186 17.89 7.02 -3.41
C GLU A 186 17.78 7.74 -2.05
N TYR A 187 18.30 8.98 -1.93
CA TYR A 187 18.28 9.78 -0.70
C TYR A 187 17.19 10.88 -0.67
N GLY A 188 16.06 10.67 -1.34
CA GLY A 188 14.86 11.48 -1.18
C GLY A 188 14.84 12.80 -1.96
N VAL A 189 15.89 13.14 -2.72
CA VAL A 189 15.82 14.24 -3.70
C VAL A 189 14.98 13.78 -4.89
N TYR A 190 14.04 14.59 -5.36
CA TYR A 190 13.25 14.28 -6.55
C TYR A 190 13.09 15.47 -7.48
N TYR A 191 12.85 15.16 -8.75
CA TYR A 191 12.43 16.08 -9.79
C TYR A 191 11.13 15.56 -10.36
N ARG A 192 10.06 16.36 -10.26
CA ARG A 192 8.74 16.01 -10.77
C ARG A 192 8.34 16.98 -11.87
N ILE A 193 7.92 16.45 -13.00
CA ILE A 193 7.26 17.24 -14.04
C ILE A 193 5.75 17.00 -13.95
N GLU A 194 4.97 18.08 -14.07
CA GLU A 194 3.51 18.03 -14.08
C GLU A 194 2.95 18.79 -15.29
N GLN A 195 1.84 18.31 -15.86
CA GLN A 195 1.14 19.00 -16.95
C GLN A 195 0.08 19.96 -16.38
N GLY A 196 0.41 21.25 -16.32
CA GLY A 196 -0.52 22.31 -15.91
C GLY A 196 -1.32 22.92 -17.07
N GLU A 197 -2.13 23.94 -16.76
CA GLU A 197 -3.00 24.63 -17.75
C GLU A 197 -2.20 25.35 -18.85
N ASP A 198 -1.08 25.98 -18.49
CA ASP A 198 -0.26 26.82 -19.37
C ASP A 198 0.98 26.11 -19.94
N GLY A 199 1.16 24.82 -19.63
CA GLY A 199 2.32 24.04 -20.05
C GLY A 199 2.82 23.10 -18.95
N TYR A 200 4.10 22.74 -19.02
CA TYR A 200 4.69 21.86 -18.02
C TYR A 200 5.33 22.66 -16.89
N GLU A 201 5.14 22.15 -15.68
CA GLU A 201 5.69 22.71 -14.45
C GLU A 201 6.75 21.76 -13.90
N LEU A 202 7.83 22.31 -13.35
CA LEU A 202 8.91 21.54 -12.73
C LEU A 202 8.93 21.77 -11.23
N TYR A 203 8.97 20.68 -10.48
CA TYR A 203 9.00 20.65 -9.03
C TYR A 203 10.25 19.94 -8.53
N THR A 204 10.75 20.42 -7.40
CA THR A 204 11.75 19.73 -6.58
C THR A 204 11.19 19.56 -5.17
N ASN A 205 11.96 18.97 -4.26
CA ASN A 205 11.64 18.94 -2.83
C ASN A 205 11.31 20.32 -2.22
N ARG A 206 11.75 21.41 -2.85
CA ARG A 206 11.52 22.79 -2.38
C ARG A 206 10.25 23.43 -2.96
N GLY A 207 9.50 22.69 -3.78
CA GLY A 207 8.33 23.18 -4.50
C GLY A 207 8.64 23.49 -5.96
N LYS A 208 7.72 24.24 -6.58
CA LYS A 208 7.76 24.64 -7.99
C LYS A 208 8.98 25.53 -8.28
N ILE A 209 9.68 25.23 -9.35
CA ILE A 209 10.86 25.98 -9.83
C ILE A 209 10.72 26.44 -11.29
N TYR A 210 9.77 25.90 -12.05
CA TYR A 210 9.46 26.31 -13.42
C TYR A 210 7.95 26.25 -13.72
N PRO A 211 7.39 27.20 -14.51
CA PRO A 211 8.05 28.44 -14.96
C PRO A 211 8.38 29.34 -13.78
N GLU A 212 9.41 30.19 -13.93
CA GLU A 212 9.75 31.16 -12.88
C GLU A 212 8.54 32.09 -12.69
N GLU A 213 7.95 32.08 -11.49
CA GLU A 213 6.88 33.04 -11.19
C GLU A 213 7.44 34.45 -11.38
N GLU A 214 6.76 35.27 -12.17
CA GLU A 214 7.12 36.67 -12.30
C GLU A 214 7.13 37.26 -10.88
N LYS A 215 8.33 37.58 -10.38
CA LYS A 215 8.46 38.44 -9.20
C LYS A 215 7.72 39.72 -9.56
N ASN A 216 6.51 39.88 -9.04
CA ASN A 216 5.71 41.09 -9.22
C ASN A 216 6.57 42.30 -8.81
N GLY A 217 7.18 42.90 -9.83
CA GLY A 217 7.96 44.10 -9.71
C GLY A 217 6.99 45.23 -9.45
N SER A 218 6.84 45.60 -8.18
CA SER A 218 6.28 46.89 -7.78
C SER A 218 7.22 48.01 -8.22
N GLY A 219 7.28 48.26 -9.53
CA GLY A 219 8.02 49.34 -10.14
C GLY A 219 7.07 50.35 -10.76
N SER A 220 6.94 51.53 -10.13
CA SER A 220 7.22 52.84 -10.76
C SER A 220 6.44 53.99 -10.11
N GLY A 221 7.16 55.07 -9.82
CA GLY A 221 6.62 56.34 -9.34
C GLY A 221 7.72 57.37 -9.05
N ASN A 222 8.43 57.80 -10.08
CA ASN A 222 9.49 58.81 -10.02
C ASN A 222 8.94 60.24 -9.91
N SER A 223 9.36 60.99 -8.89
CA SER A 223 9.63 62.45 -8.99
C SER A 223 10.50 62.89 -7.81
N GLY A 224 11.70 63.40 -8.10
CA GLY A 224 12.72 63.67 -7.11
C GLY A 224 12.58 64.98 -6.32
N SER A 225 13.37 65.10 -5.26
CA SER A 225 14.36 66.18 -5.05
C SER A 225 15.00 66.07 -3.65
N ALA A 226 16.33 66.00 -3.66
CA ALA A 226 17.32 66.56 -2.73
C ALA A 226 17.15 66.52 -1.19
N SER A 227 18.25 66.06 -0.56
CA SER A 227 18.94 66.59 0.64
C SER A 227 18.96 65.68 1.87
N GLY A 228 20.18 65.40 2.36
CA GLY A 228 20.46 65.53 3.80
C GLY A 228 20.52 64.25 4.65
N ASP A 229 21.75 63.91 5.03
CA ASP A 229 22.18 63.60 6.39
C ASP A 229 22.06 62.19 7.01
N ALA A 230 23.11 61.96 7.81
CA ALA A 230 23.57 60.79 8.53
C ALA A 230 22.65 60.21 9.61
N GLY A 231 22.82 58.90 9.84
CA GLY A 231 23.05 58.37 11.20
C GLY A 231 21.98 57.45 11.79
N GLY A 232 22.44 56.36 12.40
CA GLY A 232 21.89 55.90 13.68
C GLY A 232 20.93 54.70 13.69
N SER A 233 21.49 53.55 14.08
CA SER A 233 20.97 52.51 15.00
C SER A 233 19.48 52.44 15.39
N GLY A 234 18.96 51.21 15.40
CA GLY A 234 18.36 50.62 16.61
C GLY A 234 16.83 50.51 16.72
N SER A 235 16.39 49.25 16.83
CA SER A 235 15.29 48.72 17.67
C SER A 235 13.87 49.34 17.61
N GLY A 236 12.95 48.54 17.06
CA GLY A 236 11.70 48.04 17.66
C GLY A 236 10.67 49.01 18.25
N SER A 237 9.41 48.88 17.81
CA SER A 237 8.26 48.48 18.65
C SER A 237 6.93 48.57 17.92
N PHE A 238 6.01 47.76 18.43
CA PHE A 238 4.62 47.48 18.10
C PHE A 238 3.62 48.66 18.18
N TYR A 239 2.37 48.31 17.82
CA TYR A 239 1.05 48.96 17.89
C TYR A 239 0.60 49.60 16.56
N GLY A 240 -0.58 49.32 16.00
CA GLY A 240 -1.77 48.63 16.52
C GLY A 240 -2.83 48.42 15.43
N ASP A 241 -3.89 47.75 15.86
CA ASP A 241 -5.00 47.10 15.17
C ASP A 241 -5.85 47.93 14.18
N ALA A 242 -6.49 47.24 13.22
CA ALA A 242 -7.96 47.12 13.18
C ALA A 242 -8.46 46.30 11.96
N GLY A 243 -9.30 45.29 12.23
CA GLY A 243 -10.61 45.19 11.53
C GLY A 243 -11.00 43.90 10.81
N GLY A 244 -11.57 42.94 11.55
CA GLY A 244 -12.71 42.08 11.14
C GLY A 244 -12.43 40.92 10.18
N SER A 245 -13.12 39.77 10.19
CA SER A 245 -14.27 39.27 10.95
C SER A 245 -14.44 37.77 10.66
N GLY A 246 -14.74 36.95 11.69
CA GLY A 246 -15.47 35.67 11.63
C GLY A 246 -14.78 34.48 10.96
N SER A 247 -14.78 33.25 11.48
CA SER A 247 -15.59 32.64 12.54
C SER A 247 -14.91 31.36 13.07
N ASP A 248 -14.99 31.22 14.39
CA ASP A 248 -15.02 30.05 15.26
C ASP A 248 -15.31 28.66 14.63
N SER A 249 -14.96 27.50 15.17
CA SER A 249 -14.14 27.04 16.31
C SER A 249 -14.38 25.52 16.39
N PHE A 250 -13.36 24.70 16.66
CA PHE A 250 -13.47 23.74 17.76
C PHE A 250 -12.09 23.47 18.36
N SER A 251 -11.99 23.87 19.62
CA SER A 251 -10.85 23.89 20.51
C SER A 251 -10.57 22.52 21.12
N GLY A 252 -9.34 22.04 20.95
CA GLY A 252 -8.75 21.08 21.87
C GLY A 252 -8.69 21.64 23.29
N HIS A 253 -8.98 20.79 24.26
CA HIS A 253 -8.74 21.06 25.67
C HIS A 253 -7.57 20.22 26.15
N SER A 254 -6.48 20.90 26.45
CA SER A 254 -5.44 20.46 27.38
C SER A 254 -5.97 20.43 28.81
N GLY A 255 -5.65 19.38 29.57
CA GLY A 255 -5.85 19.35 31.02
C GLY A 255 -5.54 17.98 31.62
N GLY A 256 -4.28 17.76 31.97
CA GLY A 256 -3.79 16.46 32.46
C GLY A 256 -4.16 16.13 33.90
N SER A 257 -3.63 15.00 34.39
CA SER A 257 -3.36 14.73 35.80
C SER A 257 -2.49 13.48 35.91
N GLY A 258 -1.25 13.65 36.39
CA GLY A 258 -0.39 12.54 36.75
C GLY A 258 -0.99 11.71 37.88
N SER A 259 -1.05 10.41 37.66
CA SER A 259 -1.29 9.39 38.67
C SER A 259 -0.21 8.33 38.50
N LEU A 260 0.72 8.27 39.45
CA LEU A 260 1.61 7.14 39.67
C LEU A 260 0.78 5.85 39.76
N LYS A 261 0.74 5.09 38.67
CA LYS A 261 0.30 3.69 38.65
C LYS A 261 1.37 2.87 37.93
N LYS A 262 1.33 1.58 38.27
CA LYS A 262 2.42 0.62 38.25
C LYS A 262 3.04 0.53 36.85
N THR A 263 4.35 0.38 36.78
CA THR A 263 5.04 -0.10 35.58
C THR A 263 4.51 -1.49 35.27
N ASP A 264 3.47 -1.55 34.46
CA ASP A 264 3.14 -2.74 33.70
C ASP A 264 4.14 -2.78 32.53
N PRO A 265 4.95 -3.85 32.38
CA PRO A 265 5.79 -3.98 31.20
C PRO A 265 4.97 -4.10 29.91
N TYR A 266 3.66 -4.38 29.98
CA TYR A 266 2.76 -4.56 28.84
C TYR A 266 1.81 -3.37 28.64
N ASP A 267 2.29 -2.13 28.86
CA ASP A 267 1.45 -0.94 28.75
C ASP A 267 1.04 -0.66 27.30
N VAL A 268 -0.24 -0.90 27.00
CA VAL A 268 -0.81 -0.77 25.66
C VAL A 268 -0.89 0.68 25.18
N ASP A 269 -0.89 1.65 26.11
CA ASP A 269 -0.91 3.09 25.81
C ASP A 269 0.38 3.59 25.13
N ASP A 270 1.46 2.80 25.17
CA ASP A 270 2.74 3.11 24.50
C ASP A 270 2.72 2.76 22.99
N TYR A 271 1.66 2.12 22.49
CA TYR A 271 1.51 1.66 21.10
C TYR A 271 0.28 2.29 20.44
N ASP A 272 0.45 2.76 19.20
CA ASP A 272 -0.61 3.46 18.45
C ASP A 272 -1.62 2.49 17.79
N ASP A 273 -1.25 1.22 17.58
CA ASP A 273 -2.10 0.17 17.05
C ASP A 273 -1.78 -1.22 17.67
N PRO A 274 -2.72 -2.19 17.64
CA PRO A 274 -2.54 -3.50 18.27
C PRO A 274 -1.52 -4.38 17.56
N ASP A 275 -1.30 -4.16 16.26
CA ASP A 275 -0.36 -4.96 15.47
C ASP A 275 1.08 -4.69 15.96
N ASP A 276 1.44 -3.43 16.23
CA ASP A 276 2.75 -3.05 16.77
C ASP A 276 3.00 -3.64 18.18
N PHE A 277 1.96 -3.69 19.03
CA PHE A 277 2.04 -4.33 20.34
C PHE A 277 2.20 -5.86 20.21
N ALA A 278 1.37 -6.50 19.38
CA ALA A 278 1.41 -7.94 19.18
C ALA A 278 2.74 -8.40 18.56
N GLU A 279 3.33 -7.62 17.64
CA GLU A 279 4.64 -7.95 17.06
C GLU A 279 5.79 -7.95 18.10
N GLU A 280 5.76 -7.04 19.07
CA GLU A 280 6.81 -6.96 20.11
C GLU A 280 6.63 -8.02 21.20
N TRP A 281 5.39 -8.39 21.50
CA TRP A 281 5.05 -9.26 22.62
C TRP A 281 4.67 -10.70 22.25
N ALA A 282 4.47 -11.01 20.96
CA ALA A 282 4.11 -12.35 20.49
C ALA A 282 5.03 -13.46 21.01
N GLU A 283 6.35 -13.25 21.05
CA GLU A 283 7.28 -14.29 21.54
C GLU A 283 7.12 -14.55 23.05
N GLU A 284 6.76 -13.53 23.83
CA GLU A 284 6.61 -13.63 25.30
C GLU A 284 5.24 -14.21 25.69
N PHE A 285 4.18 -13.87 24.94
CA PHE A 285 2.85 -14.44 25.14
C PHE A 285 2.74 -15.87 24.59
N GLY A 286 3.52 -16.20 23.56
CA GLY A 286 3.52 -17.50 22.89
C GLY A 286 4.42 -18.58 23.47
N ASP A 287 5.04 -18.40 24.66
CA ASP A 287 5.99 -19.36 25.24
C ASP A 287 7.13 -19.80 24.25
N ASP A 288 7.72 -18.84 23.51
CA ASP A 288 8.66 -19.03 22.38
C ASP A 288 8.02 -19.49 21.03
N ASP A 289 6.69 -19.50 20.90
CA ASP A 289 5.96 -19.72 19.64
C ASP A 289 5.29 -18.44 19.12
N TYR A 290 5.93 -17.80 18.14
CA TYR A 290 5.51 -16.50 17.58
C TYR A 290 4.11 -16.52 16.97
N ASP A 291 3.72 -17.63 16.32
CA ASP A 291 2.46 -17.69 15.56
C ASP A 291 1.24 -17.79 16.49
N ASP A 292 1.37 -18.55 17.59
CA ASP A 292 0.29 -18.69 18.59
C ASP A 292 0.26 -17.47 19.54
N GLY A 293 1.42 -16.86 19.84
CA GLY A 293 1.52 -15.73 20.75
C GLY A 293 1.07 -14.38 20.20
N TYR A 294 1.00 -14.23 18.86
CA TYR A 294 0.49 -13.01 18.24
C TYR A 294 -1.00 -12.80 18.54
N ASP A 295 -1.81 -13.86 18.41
CA ASP A 295 -3.24 -13.82 18.73
C ASP A 295 -3.47 -13.53 20.23
N ASP A 296 -2.67 -14.15 21.10
CA ASP A 296 -2.76 -13.94 22.55
C ASP A 296 -2.35 -12.50 22.97
N ALA A 297 -1.35 -11.91 22.32
CA ALA A 297 -0.94 -10.53 22.56
C ALA A 297 -1.96 -9.51 22.01
N TYR A 298 -2.58 -9.81 20.87
CA TYR A 298 -3.63 -8.99 20.27
C TYR A 298 -4.89 -9.00 21.16
N ASP A 299 -5.31 -10.16 21.66
CA ASP A 299 -6.42 -10.29 22.60
C ASP A 299 -6.16 -9.50 23.91
N TYR A 300 -4.92 -9.52 24.42
CA TYR A 300 -4.53 -8.73 25.59
C TYR A 300 -4.62 -7.22 25.35
N TRP A 301 -4.19 -6.76 24.17
CA TRP A 301 -4.29 -5.34 23.80
C TRP A 301 -5.76 -4.89 23.71
N GLU A 302 -6.63 -5.68 23.09
CA GLU A 302 -8.07 -5.38 23.04
C GLU A 302 -8.69 -5.31 24.44
N GLU A 303 -8.29 -6.19 25.36
CA GLU A 303 -8.82 -6.21 26.72
C GLU A 303 -8.39 -5.00 27.57
N GLU A 304 -7.14 -4.52 27.43
CA GLU A 304 -6.61 -3.40 28.23
C GLU A 304 -6.88 -2.02 27.59
N TYR A 305 -6.98 -1.92 26.27
CA TYR A 305 -7.26 -0.64 25.59
C TYR A 305 -8.74 -0.23 25.68
N ASP A 306 -9.66 -1.19 25.88
CA ASP A 306 -11.10 -0.96 26.02
C ASP A 306 -11.59 -0.69 27.48
N ASP A 307 -10.71 -0.72 28.50
CA ASP A 307 -11.05 -0.57 29.94
C ASP A 307 -10.75 0.84 30.54
#